data_AF-A0A920UTQ4-F1
#
_entry.id   AF-A0A920UTQ4-F1
#
_cell.length_a   1.000
_cell.length_b   1.000
_cell.length_c   1.000
_cell.angle_alpha   90.00
_cell.angle_beta   90.00
_cell.angle_gamma   90.00
#
_symmetry.space_group_name_H-M   'P 1'
#
loop_
_entity.id
_entity.type
_entity.pdbx_description
1 polymer ?
#
loop_
_entity_poly.entity_id
_entity_poly.type
_entity_poly.pdbx_seq_one_letter_code
_entity_poly.pdbx_strand_id
1 'polypeptide(L)'
;MLGYAFPDVPASKIADRLNIPMLIGFTVMFVTGILLFYAVPVRSAQSVWFRIKMILLVACAINAYLFHKRMNESVSSWDNEARAPKRIRTGAMLSLVFWTIVVICGRFIAYDWFDCDYDQSAFIDFVAGCIDGQARF
;
A
#
# COMPACT_ATOMS: atom_id res chain seq x y z
N MET A 1 8.47 -9.80 15.28
CA MET A 1 8.74 -10.53 14.01
C MET A 1 10.10 -10.21 13.36
N LEU A 2 10.58 -8.96 13.37
CA LEU A 2 11.93 -8.64 12.89
C LEU A 2 13.04 -8.91 13.93
N GLY A 3 12.69 -8.95 15.22
CA GLY A 3 13.63 -9.13 16.35
C GLY A 3 14.24 -7.84 16.88
N TYR A 4 13.84 -6.67 16.36
CA TYR A 4 14.38 -5.36 16.74
C TYR A 4 13.55 -4.60 17.79
N ALA A 5 12.27 -4.96 17.98
CA ALA A 5 11.38 -4.35 18.98
C ALA A 5 10.49 -5.44 19.61
N PHE A 6 10.36 -5.43 20.93
CA PHE A 6 9.64 -6.42 21.77
C PHE A 6 10.04 -7.89 21.50
N PRO A 7 11.31 -8.28 21.75
CA PRO A 7 11.78 -9.65 21.53
C PRO A 7 11.14 -10.69 22.47
N ASP A 8 10.71 -10.27 23.67
CA ASP A 8 10.21 -11.17 24.72
C ASP A 8 8.71 -11.49 24.65
N VAL A 9 7.98 -10.92 23.68
CA VAL A 9 6.52 -11.09 23.57
C VAL A 9 6.20 -11.97 22.34
N PRO A 10 5.35 -13.01 22.49
CA PRO A 10 4.92 -13.84 21.36
C PRO A 10 4.36 -12.97 20.23
N ALA A 11 4.88 -13.17 19.03
CA ALA A 11 4.51 -12.36 17.86
C ALA A 11 3.01 -12.48 17.52
N SER A 12 2.38 -13.61 17.88
CA SER A 12 0.94 -13.88 17.75
C SER A 12 0.10 -12.93 18.61
N LYS A 13 0.44 -12.76 19.90
CA LYS A 13 -0.24 -11.82 20.82
C LYS A 13 -0.19 -10.37 20.35
N ILE A 14 0.93 -9.93 19.78
CA ILE A 14 1.06 -8.57 19.23
C ILE A 14 0.22 -8.43 17.96
N ALA A 15 0.26 -9.41 17.07
CA ALA A 15 -0.50 -9.38 15.81
C ALA A 15 -2.01 -9.29 16.07
N ASP A 16 -2.56 -10.06 17.01
CA ASP A 16 -3.98 -10.04 17.36
C ASP A 16 -4.43 -8.68 17.89
N ARG A 17 -3.62 -8.05 18.74
CA ARG A 17 -3.92 -6.72 19.30
C ARG A 17 -3.82 -5.62 18.26
N LEU A 18 -2.93 -5.76 17.28
CA LEU A 18 -2.73 -4.77 16.23
C LEU A 18 -3.73 -4.91 15.08
N ASN A 19 -4.41 -6.05 14.96
CA ASN A 19 -5.32 -6.31 13.86
C ASN A 19 -6.52 -5.34 13.82
N ILE A 20 -7.16 -5.10 14.98
CA ILE A 20 -8.29 -4.16 15.12
C ILE A 20 -7.91 -2.72 14.71
N PRO A 21 -6.89 -2.07 15.31
CA PRO A 21 -6.53 -0.71 14.93
C PRO A 21 -6.03 -0.61 13.48
N MET A 22 -5.37 -1.65 12.95
CA MET A 22 -4.97 -1.70 11.55
C MET A 22 -6.18 -1.71 10.61
N LEU A 23 -7.23 -2.48 10.95
CA LEU A 23 -8.44 -2.56 10.14
C LEU A 23 -9.25 -1.26 10.17
N ILE A 24 -9.30 -0.58 11.32
CA ILE A 24 -9.88 0.77 11.44
C ILE A 24 -9.10 1.76 10.56
N GLY A 25 -7.78 1.80 10.68
CA GLY A 25 -6.93 2.68 9.88
C GLY A 25 -7.06 2.42 8.39
N PHE A 26 -7.13 1.15 7.98
CA PHE A 26 -7.36 0.75 6.59
C PHE A 26 -8.73 1.23 6.08
N THR A 27 -9.79 1.07 6.88
CA THR A 27 -11.14 1.50 6.52
C THR A 27 -11.21 3.02 6.33
N VAL A 28 -10.63 3.79 7.26
CA VAL A 28 -10.57 5.25 7.16
C VAL A 28 -9.77 5.68 5.92
N MET A 29 -8.64 5.04 5.65
CA MET A 29 -7.84 5.31 4.45
C MET A 29 -8.63 5.04 3.16
N PHE A 30 -9.43 3.98 3.13
CA PHE A 30 -10.24 3.63 1.98
C PHE A 30 -11.38 4.63 1.75
N VAL A 31 -12.14 4.97 2.80
CA VAL A 31 -13.23 5.95 2.74
C VAL A 31 -12.72 7.32 2.32
N THR A 32 -11.61 7.79 2.90
CA THR A 32 -11.01 9.08 2.52
C THR A 32 -10.49 9.07 1.08
N GLY A 33 -9.96 7.95 0.59
CA GLY A 33 -9.58 7.78 -0.81
C GLY A 33 -10.75 7.89 -1.78
N ILE A 34 -11.89 7.26 -1.47
CA ILE A 34 -13.12 7.36 -2.26
C ILE A 34 -13.64 8.80 -2.26
N LEU A 35 -13.62 9.47 -1.10
CA LEU A 35 -14.10 10.84 -0.97
C LEU A 35 -13.25 11.80 -1.84
N LEU A 36 -11.93 11.60 -1.89
CA LEU A 36 -11.03 12.37 -2.74
C LEU A 36 -11.31 12.13 -4.24
N PHE A 37 -11.57 10.88 -4.61
CA PHE A 37 -11.98 10.53 -5.98
C PHE A 37 -13.33 11.18 -6.36
N TYR A 38 -14.27 11.24 -5.43
CA TYR A 38 -15.56 11.91 -5.65
C TYR A 38 -15.41 13.43 -5.81
N ALA A 39 -14.49 14.06 -5.08
CA ALA A 39 -14.28 15.50 -5.12
C ALA A 39 -13.72 15.99 -6.47
N VAL A 40 -12.74 15.28 -7.05
CA VAL A 40 -12.12 15.66 -8.33
C VAL A 40 -11.84 14.41 -9.18
N PRO A 41 -12.87 13.79 -9.78
CA PRO A 41 -12.75 12.47 -10.41
C PRO A 41 -11.85 12.48 -11.65
N VAL A 42 -11.96 13.50 -12.49
CA VAL A 42 -11.18 13.61 -13.74
C VAL A 42 -9.69 13.77 -13.43
N ARG A 43 -9.33 14.74 -12.59
CA ARG A 43 -7.94 14.99 -12.21
C ARG A 43 -7.33 13.82 -11.41
N SER A 44 -8.11 13.20 -10.54
CA SER A 44 -7.65 12.03 -9.76
C SER A 44 -7.42 10.80 -10.62
N ALA A 45 -8.24 10.56 -11.65
CA ALA A 45 -8.10 9.40 -12.54
C ALA A 45 -6.96 9.55 -13.55
N GLN A 46 -6.62 10.78 -13.93
CA GLN A 46 -5.50 11.06 -14.84
C GLN A 46 -4.14 11.10 -14.13
N SER A 47 -4.12 11.36 -12.82
CA SER A 47 -2.88 11.32 -12.06
C SER A 47 -2.24 9.93 -12.11
N VAL A 48 -1.04 9.87 -12.68
CA VAL A 48 -0.23 8.64 -12.77
C VAL A 48 0.04 8.07 -11.37
N TRP A 49 0.27 8.95 -10.39
CA TRP A 49 0.52 8.58 -9.01
C TRP A 49 -0.67 7.87 -8.35
N PHE A 50 -1.90 8.27 -8.69
CA PHE A 50 -3.10 7.60 -8.20
C PHE A 50 -3.19 6.17 -8.76
N ARG A 51 -2.93 5.97 -10.05
CA ARG A 51 -2.93 4.65 -10.70
C ARG A 51 -1.88 3.71 -10.10
N ILE A 52 -0.65 4.21 -9.93
CA ILE A 52 0.44 3.46 -9.28
C ILE A 52 0.04 3.08 -7.86
N LYS A 53 -0.55 4.01 -7.09
CA LYS A 53 -1.03 3.74 -5.73
C LYS A 53 -2.08 2.63 -5.71
N MET A 54 -3.02 2.61 -6.65
CA MET A 54 -4.05 1.57 -6.74
C MET A 54 -3.45 0.19 -7.03
N ILE A 55 -2.50 0.09 -7.96
CA ILE A 55 -1.79 -1.17 -8.24
C ILE A 55 -1.00 -1.64 -7.01
N LEU A 56 -0.31 -0.73 -6.34
CA LEU A 56 0.43 -1.03 -5.11
C LEU A 56 -0.49 -1.48 -3.97
N LEU A 57 -1.68 -0.91 -3.83
CA LEU A 57 -2.67 -1.36 -2.82
C LEU A 57 -3.14 -2.79 -3.10
N VAL A 58 -3.37 -3.15 -4.37
CA VAL A 58 -3.68 -4.54 -4.75
C VAL A 58 -2.51 -5.46 -4.43
N ALA A 59 -1.28 -5.08 -4.78
CA ALA A 59 -0.09 -5.85 -4.45
C ALA A 59 0.11 -6.02 -2.93
N CYS A 60 -0.16 -4.96 -2.15
CA CYS A 60 -0.19 -4.98 -0.70
C CYS A 60 -1.21 -5.98 -0.16
N ALA A 61 -2.44 -5.96 -0.68
CA ALA A 61 -3.50 -6.88 -0.25
C ALA A 61 -3.13 -8.34 -0.55
N ILE A 62 -2.57 -8.62 -1.72
CA ILE A 62 -2.06 -9.96 -2.08
C ILE A 62 -0.94 -10.38 -1.12
N ASN A 63 0.03 -9.49 -0.86
CA ASN A 63 1.13 -9.78 0.06
C ASN A 63 0.62 -10.02 1.49
N ALA A 64 -0.34 -9.23 1.96
CA ALA A 64 -0.96 -9.39 3.27
C ALA A 64 -1.74 -10.72 3.38
N TYR A 65 -2.50 -11.10 2.36
CA TYR A 65 -3.20 -12.38 2.31
C TYR A 65 -2.24 -13.57 2.33
N LEU A 66 -1.19 -13.52 1.49
CA LEU A 66 -0.16 -14.55 1.46
C LEU A 66 0.58 -14.65 2.79
N PHE A 67 0.91 -13.50 3.41
CA PHE A 67 1.55 -13.45 4.72
C PHE A 67 0.66 -14.03 5.80
N HIS A 68 -0.63 -13.68 5.84
CA HIS A 68 -1.58 -14.18 6.84
C HIS A 68 -1.81 -15.69 6.69
N LYS A 69 -1.97 -16.19 5.46
CA LYS A 69 -2.08 -17.62 5.18
C LYS A 69 -0.83 -18.37 5.64
N ARG A 70 0.36 -17.87 5.29
CA ARG A 70 1.64 -18.48 5.68
C ARG A 70 1.87 -18.46 7.18
N MET A 71 1.44 -17.39 7.83
CA MET A 71 1.51 -17.25 9.28
C MET A 71 0.63 -18.30 9.95
N ASN A 72 -0.65 -18.43 9.54
CA ASN A 72 -1.58 -19.41 10.08
C ASN A 72 -1.12 -20.87 9.87
N GLU A 73 -0.57 -21.20 8.70
CA GLU A 73 0.01 -22.53 8.42
C GLU A 73 1.23 -22.84 9.30
N SER A 74 1.86 -21.82 9.89
CA SER A 74 3.11 -21.94 10.63
C SER A 74 2.99 -21.79 12.15
N VAL A 75 1.85 -21.33 12.64
CA VAL A 75 1.58 -21.11 14.06
C VAL A 75 1.82 -22.38 14.87
N SER A 76 1.52 -23.57 14.33
CA SER A 76 1.65 -24.83 15.06
C SER A 76 3.10 -25.26 15.33
N SER A 77 4.09 -24.68 14.64
CA SER A 77 5.48 -25.12 14.72
C SER A 77 6.43 -24.06 15.28
N TRP A 78 6.05 -22.77 15.35
CA TRP A 78 6.99 -21.67 15.66
C TRP A 78 6.66 -20.89 16.94
N ASP A 79 5.52 -21.18 17.58
CA ASP A 79 5.06 -20.43 18.77
C ASP A 79 6.01 -20.56 19.98
N ASN A 80 6.90 -21.57 19.98
CA ASN A 80 7.91 -21.80 21.02
C ASN A 80 9.35 -21.35 20.64
N GLU A 81 9.58 -20.84 19.43
CA GLU A 81 10.93 -20.52 18.96
C GLU A 81 11.18 -19.00 18.96
N ALA A 82 12.26 -18.55 19.62
CA ALA A 82 12.60 -17.12 19.77
C ALA A 82 12.87 -16.37 18.44
N ARG A 83 12.95 -17.07 17.30
CA ARG A 83 13.19 -16.49 15.98
C ARG A 83 12.19 -17.01 14.94
N ALA A 84 11.33 -16.10 14.50
CA ALA A 84 10.48 -16.34 13.32
C ALA A 84 11.35 -16.71 12.09
N PRO A 85 10.93 -17.69 11.26
CA PRO A 85 11.67 -18.11 10.07
C PRO A 85 11.94 -16.97 9.10
N LYS A 86 13.09 -17.06 8.40
CA LYS A 86 13.55 -16.05 7.42
C LYS A 86 12.48 -15.70 6.35
N ARG A 87 11.58 -16.64 6.06
CA ARG A 87 10.48 -16.49 5.10
C ARG A 87 9.35 -15.57 5.60
N ILE A 88 9.04 -15.57 6.90
CA ILE A 88 8.10 -14.59 7.48
C ILE A 88 8.74 -13.21 7.54
N ARG A 89 10.04 -13.12 7.84
CA ARG A 89 10.76 -11.84 7.90
C ARG A 89 10.74 -11.09 6.57
N THR A 90 10.93 -11.81 5.46
CA THR A 90 10.90 -11.22 4.11
C THR A 90 9.50 -10.71 3.74
N GLY A 91 8.44 -11.46 4.06
CA GLY A 91 7.06 -10.98 3.87
C GLY A 91 6.72 -9.72 4.69
N ALA A 92 7.21 -9.65 5.93
CA ALA A 92 7.06 -8.47 6.78
C ALA A 92 7.83 -7.24 6.23
N MET A 93 9.07 -7.44 5.75
CA MET A 93 9.85 -6.38 5.11
C MET A 93 9.18 -5.87 3.82
N LEU A 94 8.70 -6.77 2.96
CA LEU A 94 7.97 -6.42 1.74
C LEU A 94 6.72 -5.59 2.05
N SER A 95 5.98 -5.95 3.10
CA SER A 95 4.80 -5.19 3.53
C SER A 95 5.17 -3.76 3.94
N LEU A 96 6.24 -3.59 4.73
CA LEU A 96 6.71 -2.25 5.15
C LEU A 96 7.17 -1.41 3.95
N VAL A 97 7.90 -2.02 3.01
CA VAL A 97 8.34 -1.33 1.79
C VAL A 97 7.13 -0.89 0.96
N PHE A 98 6.17 -1.77 0.71
CA PHE A 98 4.97 -1.39 -0.05
C PHE A 98 4.16 -0.30 0.64
N TRP A 99 3.98 -0.37 1.96
CA TRP A 99 3.32 0.69 2.72
C TRP A 99 4.03 2.03 2.63
N THR A 100 5.37 2.02 2.65
CA THR A 100 6.18 3.23 2.52
C THR A 100 5.96 3.86 1.14
N ILE A 101 5.98 3.06 0.08
CA ILE A 101 5.75 3.54 -1.29
C ILE A 101 4.31 4.05 -1.44
N VAL A 102 3.30 3.36 -0.88
CA VAL A 102 1.89 3.80 -0.93
C VAL A 102 1.70 5.17 -0.27
N VAL A 103 2.36 5.43 0.86
CA VAL A 103 2.29 6.74 1.56
C VAL A 103 2.98 7.82 0.73
N ILE A 104 4.14 7.52 0.14
CA ILE A 104 4.88 8.43 -0.74
C ILE A 104 4.05 8.78 -1.97
N CYS A 105 3.50 7.79 -2.68
CA CYS A 105 2.60 8.01 -3.82
C CYS A 105 1.37 8.83 -3.39
N GLY A 106 0.82 8.58 -2.20
CA GLY A 106 -0.28 9.36 -1.65
C GLY A 106 0.03 10.85 -1.48
N ARG A 107 1.26 11.21 -1.13
CA ARG A 107 1.71 12.60 -1.04
C ARG A 107 1.96 13.22 -2.40
N PHE A 108 2.47 12.45 -3.36
CA PHE A 108 2.73 12.94 -4.71
C PHE A 108 1.47 13.19 -5.55
N ILE A 109 0.30 12.66 -5.16
CA ILE A 109 -0.98 13.03 -5.80
C ILE A 109 -1.23 14.56 -5.74
N ALA A 110 -0.75 15.25 -4.69
CA ALA A 110 -0.88 16.70 -4.58
C ALA A 110 0.21 17.47 -5.36
N TYR A 111 1.32 16.80 -5.68
CA TYR A 111 2.46 17.38 -6.39
C TYR A 111 2.63 16.68 -7.74
N ASP A 112 1.58 16.75 -8.56
CA ASP A 112 1.60 16.08 -9.85
C ASP A 112 2.46 16.86 -10.84
N TRP A 113 3.63 16.30 -11.16
CA TRP A 113 4.49 16.78 -12.25
C TRP A 113 4.15 16.12 -13.59
N PHE A 114 3.33 15.07 -13.59
CA PHE A 114 2.91 14.32 -14.79
C PHE A 114 1.53 14.77 -15.25
N ASP A 115 1.29 16.07 -15.26
CA ASP A 115 0.06 16.68 -15.75
C ASP A 115 0.13 16.82 -17.28
N CYS A 116 -1.01 16.66 -17.95
CA CYS A 116 -1.13 16.76 -19.43
C CYS A 116 -0.91 18.18 -19.96
N ASP A 117 -0.62 19.13 -19.06
CA ASP A 117 -0.31 20.54 -19.35
C ASP A 117 1.17 20.75 -19.74
N TYR A 118 2.03 19.77 -19.46
CA TYR A 118 3.46 19.81 -19.79
C TYR A 118 3.79 18.89 -20.98
N ASP A 119 4.71 19.33 -21.84
CA ASP A 119 5.26 18.49 -22.91
C ASP A 119 6.08 17.34 -22.30
N GLN A 120 5.55 16.12 -22.39
CA GLN A 120 6.10 14.91 -21.78
C GLN A 120 6.44 13.89 -22.86
N SER A 121 7.16 12.83 -22.48
CA SER A 121 7.39 11.72 -23.40
C SER A 121 6.07 11.00 -23.73
N ALA A 122 5.91 10.56 -24.98
CA ALA A 122 4.70 9.84 -25.44
C ALA A 122 4.29 8.64 -24.56
N PHE A 123 5.25 8.01 -23.86
CA PHE A 123 4.95 6.95 -22.90
C PHE A 123 4.19 7.45 -21.66
N ILE A 124 4.57 8.62 -21.13
CA ILE A 124 3.92 9.22 -19.96
C ILE A 124 2.52 9.71 -20.34
N ASP A 125 2.35 10.32 -21.51
CA ASP A 125 1.03 10.73 -22.00
C ASP A 125 0.08 9.55 -22.15
N PHE A 126 0.57 8.42 -22.66
CA PHE A 126 -0.18 7.18 -22.72
C PHE A 126 -0.55 6.64 -21.32
N VAL A 127 0.39 6.65 -20.38
CA VAL A 127 0.18 6.16 -19.01
C VAL A 127 -0.74 7.08 -18.20
N ALA A 128 -0.69 8.39 -18.42
CA ALA A 128 -1.61 9.38 -17.85
C ALA A 128 -2.99 9.34 -18.55
N GLY A 129 -3.03 8.90 -19.80
CA GLY A 129 -4.24 8.89 -20.63
C GLY A 129 -4.62 10.31 -21.06
N CYS A 130 -3.63 11.11 -21.44
CA CYS A 130 -3.84 12.45 -21.98
C CYS A 130 -4.51 12.37 -23.35
N ILE A 131 -5.48 13.25 -23.60
CA ILE A 131 -6.17 13.36 -24.90
C ILE A 131 -5.95 14.77 -25.44
N ASP A 132 -5.61 14.88 -26.73
CA ASP A 132 -5.43 16.16 -27.41
C ASP A 132 -6.66 17.06 -27.25
N GLY A 133 -6.47 18.24 -26.66
CA GLY A 133 -7.54 19.23 -26.46
C GLY A 133 -8.36 19.07 -25.19
N GLN A 134 -7.87 18.35 -24.17
CA GLN A 134 -8.56 18.30 -22.87
C GLN A 134 -8.73 19.69 -22.24
N ALA A 135 -9.99 20.06 -22.01
CA ALA A 135 -10.33 21.30 -21.31
C ALA A 135 -9.91 21.22 -19.83
N ARG A 136 -9.27 22.30 -19.36
CA ARG A 136 -8.99 22.54 -17.94
C ARG A 136 -10.32 22.65 -17.18
N PHE A 137 -10.60 21.70 -16.30
CA PHE A 137 -11.68 21.79 -15.30
C PHE A 137 -11.09 22.03 -13.92
#